data_AF-X1JK91-F1
#
_entry.id   AF-X1JK91-F1
#
_cell.length_a   1.000
_cell.length_b   1.000
_cell.length_c   1.000
_cell.angle_alpha   90.00
_cell.angle_beta   90.00
_cell.angle_gamma   90.00
#
_symmetry.space_group_name_H-M   'P 1'
#
loop_
_entity.id
_entity.type
_entity.pdbx_description
1 polymer ?
#
loop_
_entity_poly.entity_id
_entity_poly.type
_entity_poly.pdbx_seq_one_letter_code
_entity_poly.pdbx_strand_id
1 'polypeptide(L)'
;MCAYALSKRGYQVTILERNLELGGALRYIPRYRLPKEIVNSVINSLLRMAHIEVKLSAEMGDGGTTLEDLKKEGYQATFIATGTPVPRPLTIEGKLVKRAELEGVIFGLNLLYEVNQGNVPPRLYKGKKVIVVGGGNVAFDVARTARRLRGE
;
A
#
# COMPACT_ATOMS: atom_id res chain seq x y z
N MET A 1 1.85 -12.95 7.89
CA MET A 1 1.41 -14.21 8.51
C MET A 1 2.15 -15.44 7.96
N CYS A 2 2.20 -15.67 6.65
CA CYS A 2 2.95 -16.79 6.06
C CYS A 2 4.39 -16.90 6.60
N ALA A 3 5.16 -15.80 6.51
CA ALA A 3 6.54 -15.75 7.01
C ALA A 3 6.67 -16.11 8.50
N TYR A 4 5.77 -15.59 9.33
CA TYR A 4 5.72 -15.90 10.77
C TYR A 4 5.46 -17.39 11.02
N ALA A 5 4.47 -17.98 10.34
CA ALA A 5 4.12 -19.38 10.50
C ALA A 5 5.26 -20.32 10.07
N LEU A 6 5.93 -20.00 8.97
CA LEU A 6 7.08 -20.78 8.47
C LEU A 6 8.30 -20.62 9.38
N SER A 7 8.62 -19.40 9.81
CA SER A 7 9.74 -19.17 10.73
C SER A 7 9.54 -19.90 12.07
N LYS A 8 8.32 -19.91 12.61
CA LYS A 8 7.98 -20.70 13.82
C LYS A 8 8.13 -22.21 13.64
N ARG A 9 8.09 -22.72 12.41
CA ARG A 9 8.36 -24.13 12.09
C ARG A 9 9.85 -24.42 11.84
N GLY A 10 10.72 -23.43 12.02
CA GLY A 10 12.18 -23.58 11.86
C GLY A 10 12.71 -23.29 10.46
N TYR A 11 11.88 -22.82 9.53
CA TYR A 11 12.36 -22.40 8.22
C TYR A 11 13.03 -21.02 8.28
N GLN A 12 14.13 -20.85 7.54
CA GLN A 12 14.69 -19.53 7.29
C GLN A 12 13.82 -18.79 6.28
N VAL A 13 13.35 -17.60 6.63
CA VAL A 13 12.43 -16.82 5.81
C VAL A 13 12.94 -15.40 5.65
N THR A 14 12.94 -14.93 4.40
CA THR A 14 13.21 -13.54 4.04
C THR A 14 11.97 -12.93 3.40
N ILE A 15 11.58 -11.74 3.86
CA ILE A 15 10.54 -10.93 3.20
C ILE A 15 11.23 -9.93 2.28
N LEU A 16 10.86 -9.95 1.00
CA LEU A 16 11.26 -8.95 0.02
C LEU A 16 10.09 -7.95 -0.12
N GLU A 17 10.35 -6.68 0.17
CA GLU A 17 9.36 -5.60 0.13
C GLU A 17 9.90 -4.45 -0.72
N ARG A 18 9.08 -3.98 -1.67
CA ARG A 18 9.45 -2.90 -2.59
C ARG A 18 9.51 -1.54 -1.89
N ASN A 19 8.64 -1.32 -0.90
CA ASN A 19 8.57 -0.04 -0.20
C ASN A 19 9.67 0.11 0.87
N LEU A 20 9.83 1.32 1.38
CA LEU A 20 10.74 1.65 2.48
C LEU A 20 10.24 1.18 3.86
N GLU A 21 9.01 0.66 3.93
CA GLU A 21 8.43 0.13 5.17
C GLU A 21 7.51 -1.05 4.87
N LEU A 22 7.47 -2.03 5.79
CA LEU A 22 6.50 -3.12 5.75
C LEU A 22 5.10 -2.63 6.07
N GLY A 23 4.08 -3.40 5.66
CA GLY A 23 2.69 -3.19 6.04
C GLY A 23 1.72 -3.09 4.86
N GLY A 24 2.25 -2.94 3.64
CA GLY A 24 1.47 -2.99 2.40
C GLY A 24 0.21 -2.13 2.45
N ALA A 25 -0.94 -2.72 2.13
CA ALA A 25 -2.24 -2.04 2.09
C ALA A 25 -2.62 -1.32 3.40
N LEU A 26 -2.11 -1.76 4.56
CA LEU A 26 -2.39 -1.09 5.84
C LEU A 26 -1.83 0.34 5.89
N ARG A 27 -0.78 0.62 5.12
CA ARG A 27 -0.19 1.96 5.01
C ARG A 27 -1.05 2.96 4.24
N TYR A 28 -2.11 2.49 3.56
CA TYR A 28 -3.09 3.33 2.86
C TYR A 28 -4.31 3.63 3.73
N ILE A 29 -4.50 2.94 4.86
CA ILE A 29 -5.64 3.20 5.75
C ILE A 29 -5.38 4.50 6.51
N PRO A 30 -6.31 5.47 6.52
CA PRO A 30 -6.06 6.75 7.17
C PRO A 30 -5.68 6.62 8.66
N ARG A 31 -4.73 7.44 9.13
CA ARG A 31 -4.25 7.42 10.54
C ARG A 31 -5.36 7.49 11.59
N TYR A 32 -6.46 8.18 11.31
CA TYR A 32 -7.60 8.30 12.23
C TYR A 32 -8.42 7.00 12.37
N ARG A 33 -8.22 6.02 11.47
CA ARG A 33 -8.79 4.66 11.57
C ARG A 33 -7.75 3.67 12.07
N LEU A 34 -6.52 3.79 11.56
CA LEU A 34 -5.43 2.87 11.89
C LEU A 34 -4.13 3.67 12.11
N PRO A 35 -3.78 3.97 13.37
CA PRO A 35 -2.52 4.63 13.71
C PRO A 35 -1.31 3.82 13.24
N LYS A 36 -0.33 4.50 12.64
CA LYS A 36 0.91 3.89 12.12
C LYS A 36 1.71 3.18 13.22
N GLU A 37 1.63 3.72 14.43
CA GLU A 37 2.33 3.25 15.63
C GLU A 37 1.84 1.86 16.03
N ILE A 38 0.53 1.60 15.89
CA ILE A 38 -0.07 0.27 16.14
C ILE A 38 0.43 -0.73 15.09
N VAL A 39 0.40 -0.36 13.81
CA VAL A 39 0.89 -1.22 12.71
C VAL A 39 2.36 -1.58 12.92
N ASN A 40 3.20 -0.57 13.23
CA ASN A 40 4.62 -0.76 13.51
C ASN A 40 4.83 -1.67 14.72
N SER A 41 4.09 -1.47 15.81
CA SER A 41 4.20 -2.28 17.02
C SER A 41 3.91 -3.76 16.75
N VAL A 42 2.85 -4.05 15.99
CA VAL A 42 2.47 -5.42 15.64
C VAL A 42 3.51 -6.05 14.70
N ILE A 43 3.93 -5.36 13.65
CA ILE A 43 4.95 -5.87 12.71
C ILE A 43 6.26 -6.16 13.45
N ASN A 44 6.74 -5.20 14.24
CA ASN A 44 7.99 -5.37 14.99
C ASN A 44 7.90 -6.51 16.01
N SER A 45 6.74 -6.72 16.63
CA SER A 45 6.53 -7.85 17.54
C SER A 45 6.60 -9.19 16.80
N LEU A 46 5.99 -9.29 15.61
CA LEU A 46 6.09 -10.49 14.77
C LEU A 46 7.53 -10.76 14.33
N LEU A 47 8.27 -9.73 13.90
CA LEU A 47 9.68 -9.84 13.49
C LEU A 47 10.62 -10.15 14.66
N ARG A 48 10.31 -9.72 15.89
CA ARG A 48 11.12 -10.11 17.06
C ARG A 48 10.86 -11.56 17.47
N MET A 49 9.62 -12.02 17.35
CA MET A 49 9.23 -13.37 17.78
C MET A 49 9.65 -14.46 16.79
N ALA A 50 9.94 -14.09 15.55
CA ALA A 50 10.27 -14.99 14.46
C ALA A 50 11.54 -14.48 13.79
N HIS A 51 12.55 -15.33 13.62
CA HIS A 51 13.82 -14.97 12.97
C HIS A 51 13.63 -14.74 11.47
N ILE A 52 12.91 -13.69 11.11
CA ILE A 52 12.56 -13.30 9.74
C ILE A 52 13.50 -12.19 9.30
N GLU A 53 14.20 -12.41 8.20
CA GLU A 53 14.97 -11.37 7.54
C GLU A 53 14.04 -10.50 6.68
N VAL A 54 14.32 -9.20 6.60
CA VAL A 54 13.53 -8.27 5.78
C VAL A 54 14.48 -7.48 4.89
N LYS A 55 14.24 -7.53 3.58
CA LYS A 55 14.91 -6.69 2.58
C LYS A 55 13.90 -5.70 2.02
N LEU A 56 14.07 -4.43 2.37
CA LEU A 56 13.28 -3.31 1.86
C LEU A 56 13.87 -2.82 0.52
N SER A 57 13.11 -2.02 -0.22
CA SER A 57 13.50 -1.55 -1.57
C SER A 57 13.84 -2.70 -2.53
N ALA A 58 13.28 -3.89 -2.30
CA ALA A 58 13.47 -5.06 -3.13
C ALA A 58 12.36 -5.11 -4.19
N GLU A 59 12.69 -4.75 -5.42
CA GLU A 59 11.77 -4.78 -6.54
C GLU A 59 11.78 -6.14 -7.23
N MET A 60 10.59 -6.71 -7.43
CA MET A 60 10.39 -8.01 -8.10
C MET A 60 9.71 -7.79 -9.45
N GLY A 61 10.22 -8.41 -10.51
CA GLY A 61 9.73 -8.21 -11.88
C GLY A 61 10.10 -6.83 -12.47
N ASP A 62 9.62 -6.53 -13.68
CA ASP A 62 9.78 -5.23 -14.37
C ASP A 62 11.19 -4.60 -14.30
N GLY A 63 12.23 -5.41 -14.50
CA GLY A 63 13.64 -4.96 -14.45
C GLY A 63 14.32 -5.13 -13.09
N GLY A 64 13.58 -5.55 -12.06
CA GLY A 64 14.09 -6.02 -10.78
C GLY A 64 14.38 -7.53 -10.74
N THR A 65 14.46 -8.08 -9.52
CA THR A 65 14.76 -9.50 -9.28
C THR A 65 13.66 -10.41 -9.82
N THR A 66 14.04 -11.51 -10.48
CA THR A 66 13.09 -12.52 -10.99
C THR A 66 12.96 -13.72 -10.05
N LEU A 67 11.94 -14.55 -10.26
CA LEU A 67 11.80 -15.82 -9.54
C LEU A 67 12.97 -16.78 -9.83
N GLU A 68 13.54 -16.72 -11.03
CA GLU A 68 14.70 -17.53 -11.39
C GLU A 68 15.95 -17.08 -10.64
N ASP A 69 16.13 -15.78 -10.45
CA ASP A 69 17.25 -15.23 -9.68
C ASP A 69 17.15 -15.65 -8.20
N LEU A 70 15.96 -15.60 -7.61
CA LEU A 70 15.74 -16.14 -6.26
C LEU A 70 16.10 -17.64 -6.20
N LYS A 71 15.73 -18.43 -7.21
CA LYS A 71 16.12 -19.84 -7.24
C LYS A 71 17.64 -20.01 -7.31
N LYS A 72 18.35 -19.18 -8.09
CA LYS A 72 19.81 -19.18 -8.18
C LYS A 72 20.49 -18.72 -6.88
N GLU A 73 19.86 -17.81 -6.14
CA GLU A 73 20.28 -17.37 -4.79
C GLU A 73 20.04 -18.45 -3.71
N GLY A 74 19.38 -19.57 -4.05
CA GLY A 74 19.19 -20.71 -3.16
C GLY A 74 17.83 -20.77 -2.46
N TYR A 75 16.90 -19.85 -2.75
CA TYR A 75 15.53 -19.93 -2.23
C TYR A 75 14.82 -21.19 -2.77
N GLN A 76 14.33 -22.03 -1.85
CA GLN A 76 13.69 -23.31 -2.19
C GLN A 76 12.19 -23.19 -2.48
N ALA A 77 11.56 -22.12 -1.99
CA ALA A 77 10.14 -21.86 -2.19
C ALA A 77 9.87 -20.35 -2.14
N THR A 78 8.87 -19.91 -2.92
CA THR A 78 8.46 -18.50 -2.98
C THR A 78 6.96 -18.38 -2.73
N PHE A 79 6.57 -17.45 -1.86
CA PHE A 79 5.18 -17.09 -1.61
C PHE A 79 4.92 -15.66 -2.10
N ILE A 80 4.06 -15.51 -3.12
CA ILE A 80 3.74 -14.20 -3.71
C ILE A 80 2.59 -13.56 -2.94
N ALA A 81 2.87 -12.41 -2.31
CA ALA A 81 1.90 -11.65 -1.51
C ALA A 81 1.97 -10.14 -1.78
N THR A 82 2.16 -9.75 -3.04
CA THR A 82 2.33 -8.36 -3.48
C THR A 82 1.03 -7.53 -3.41
N GLY A 83 -0.12 -8.19 -3.31
CA GLY A 83 -1.43 -7.53 -3.34
C GLY A 83 -1.72 -6.87 -4.68
N THR A 84 -2.55 -5.82 -4.66
CA THR A 84 -2.95 -5.05 -5.86
C THR A 84 -2.66 -3.56 -5.66
N PRO A 85 -1.38 -3.13 -5.74
CA PRO A 85 -1.00 -1.75 -5.47
C PRO A 85 -1.36 -0.79 -6.60
N VAL A 86 -1.65 -1.30 -7.81
CA VAL A 86 -1.99 -0.50 -8.98
C VAL A 86 -3.44 -0.02 -8.88
N PRO A 87 -3.72 1.30 -8.97
CA PRO A 87 -5.07 1.80 -8.93
C PRO A 87 -5.85 1.38 -10.18
N ARG A 88 -7.16 1.16 -10.02
CA ARG A 88 -8.05 0.81 -11.13
C ARG A 88 -8.42 2.09 -11.91
N PRO A 89 -8.17 2.16 -13.23
CA PRO A 89 -8.63 3.26 -14.07
C PRO A 89 -10.15 3.38 -14.05
N LEU A 90 -10.66 4.61 -14.19
CA LEU A 90 -12.10 4.84 -14.30
C LEU A 90 -12.59 4.41 -15.69
N THR A 91 -13.66 3.62 -15.71
CA THR A 91 -14.34 3.18 -16.93
C THR A 91 -15.83 3.48 -16.87
N ILE A 92 -16.42 3.88 -18.01
CA ILE A 92 -17.86 4.03 -18.20
C ILE A 92 -18.24 3.14 -19.39
N GLU A 93 -19.22 2.26 -19.20
CA GLU A 93 -19.64 1.29 -20.23
C GLU A 93 -18.47 0.45 -20.79
N GLY A 94 -17.53 0.07 -19.92
CA GLY A 94 -16.34 -0.71 -20.30
C GLY A 94 -15.27 0.08 -21.05
N LYS A 95 -15.48 1.37 -21.33
CA LYS A 95 -14.49 2.24 -21.98
C LYS A 95 -13.76 3.08 -20.96
N LEU A 96 -12.44 3.24 -21.13
CA LEU A 96 -11.64 4.15 -20.32
C LEU A 96 -12.17 5.57 -20.47
N VAL A 97 -12.35 6.23 -19.32
CA VAL A 97 -12.68 7.66 -19.31
C VAL A 97 -11.47 8.43 -19.83
N LYS A 98 -11.66 9.16 -20.93
CA LYS A 98 -10.65 10.05 -21.49
C LYS A 98 -10.39 11.18 -20.50
N ARG A 99 -9.18 11.77 -20.54
CA ARG A 99 -8.82 12.93 -19.71
C ARG A 99 -8.78 12.60 -18.21
N ALA A 100 -8.48 11.35 -17.86
CA ALA A 100 -8.22 10.93 -16.48
C ALA A 100 -6.89 11.49 -15.93
N GLU A 101 -6.07 12.03 -16.81
CA GLU A 101 -4.79 12.71 -16.55
C GLU A 101 -4.93 14.22 -16.26
N LEU A 102 -6.14 14.77 -16.26
CA LEU A 102 -6.35 16.19 -15.96
C LEU A 102 -5.93 16.53 -14.53
N GLU A 103 -5.45 17.77 -14.38
CA GLU A 103 -5.21 18.34 -13.06
C GLU A 103 -6.48 18.28 -12.21
N GLY A 104 -6.34 17.75 -10.98
CA GLY A 104 -7.45 17.56 -10.05
C GLY A 104 -8.11 16.18 -10.12
N VAL A 105 -7.80 15.35 -11.13
CA VAL A 105 -8.20 13.93 -11.15
C VAL A 105 -7.10 13.09 -10.52
N ILE A 106 -7.38 12.46 -9.38
CA ILE A 106 -6.39 11.74 -8.57
C ILE A 106 -6.97 10.39 -8.17
N PHE A 107 -6.15 9.33 -8.25
CA PHE A 107 -6.53 8.04 -7.71
C PHE A 107 -6.64 8.08 -6.18
N GLY A 108 -7.72 7.52 -5.65
CA GLY A 108 -7.98 7.51 -4.22
C GLY A 108 -6.85 6.89 -3.39
N LEU A 109 -6.28 5.76 -3.85
CA LEU A 109 -5.15 5.12 -3.17
C LEU A 109 -3.92 6.05 -3.10
N ASN A 110 -3.63 6.81 -4.16
CA ASN A 110 -2.51 7.74 -4.17
C ASN A 110 -2.73 8.87 -3.16
N LEU A 111 -3.93 9.48 -3.15
CA LEU A 111 -4.27 10.51 -2.16
C LEU A 111 -4.11 9.98 -0.72
N LEU A 112 -4.66 8.80 -0.43
CA LEU A 112 -4.58 8.22 0.92
C LEU A 112 -3.14 7.93 1.35
N TYR A 113 -2.31 7.43 0.42
CA TYR A 113 -0.90 7.22 0.65
C TYR A 113 -0.18 8.52 1.00
N GLU A 114 -0.30 9.55 0.15
CA GLU A 114 0.36 10.86 0.36
C GLU A 114 -0.08 11.53 1.67
N VAL A 115 -1.38 11.45 2.01
CA VAL A 115 -1.89 11.95 3.30
C VAL A 115 -1.25 11.22 4.47
N ASN A 116 -1.12 9.89 4.38
CA ASN A 116 -0.50 9.10 5.43
C ASN A 116 1.00 9.36 5.55
N GLN A 117 1.69 9.68 4.45
CA GLN A 117 3.10 10.09 4.49
C GLN A 117 3.29 11.54 4.97
N GLY A 118 2.22 12.32 5.09
CA GLY A 118 2.29 13.72 5.52
C GLY A 118 2.71 14.67 4.41
N ASN A 119 2.63 14.24 3.15
CA ASN A 119 3.03 15.01 1.98
C ASN A 119 1.93 15.94 1.47
N VAL A 120 0.76 15.96 2.12
CA VAL A 120 -0.42 16.72 1.70
C VAL A 120 -0.69 17.88 2.67
N PRO A 121 -0.88 19.12 2.17
CA PRO A 121 -1.18 20.25 3.03
C PRO A 121 -2.55 20.09 3.72
N PRO A 122 -2.71 20.47 5.01
CA PRO A 122 -3.95 20.26 5.78
C PRO A 122 -5.22 20.94 5.24
N ARG A 123 -5.07 21.84 4.26
CA ARG A 123 -6.16 22.63 3.66
C ARG A 123 -6.19 22.49 2.12
N LEU A 124 -5.68 21.38 1.58
CA LEU A 124 -5.57 21.13 0.14
C LEU A 124 -6.86 21.45 -0.64
N TYR A 125 -8.02 21.15 -0.06
CA TYR A 125 -9.31 21.30 -0.71
C TYR A 125 -10.15 22.47 -0.16
N LYS A 126 -9.55 23.40 0.60
CA LYS A 126 -10.28 24.57 1.11
C LYS A 126 -10.90 25.36 -0.04
N GLY A 127 -12.23 25.53 0.00
CA GLY A 127 -13.00 26.25 -1.02
C GLY A 127 -13.22 25.47 -2.33
N LYS A 128 -12.90 24.16 -2.34
CA LYS A 128 -13.12 23.28 -3.49
C LYS A 128 -14.22 22.27 -3.18
N LYS A 129 -15.03 21.95 -4.20
CA LYS A 129 -15.97 20.83 -4.18
C LYS A 129 -15.26 19.57 -4.66
N VAL A 130 -15.36 18.49 -3.89
CA VAL A 130 -14.66 17.23 -4.17
C VAL A 130 -15.67 16.14 -4.53
N ILE A 131 -15.50 15.56 -5.71
CA ILE A 131 -16.28 14.39 -6.15
C ILE A 131 -15.46 13.14 -5.92
N VAL A 132 -16.03 12.16 -5.21
CA VAL A 132 -15.43 10.85 -5.01
C VAL A 132 -16.19 9.85 -5.85
N VAL A 133 -15.49 9.18 -6.77
CA VAL A 133 -16.07 8.16 -7.65
C VAL A 133 -15.75 6.77 -7.13
N GLY A 134 -16.76 6.06 -6.65
CA GLY A 134 -16.66 4.71 -6.10
C GLY A 134 -17.55 4.52 -4.86
N GLY A 135 -17.80 3.26 -4.47
CA GLY A 135 -18.67 2.93 -3.33
C GLY A 135 -18.06 1.97 -2.29
N GLY A 136 -16.77 1.62 -2.42
CA GLY A 136 -16.09 0.72 -1.49
C GLY A 136 -15.39 1.42 -0.32
N ASN A 137 -14.73 0.66 0.54
CA ASN A 137 -13.99 1.18 1.70
C ASN A 137 -13.03 2.33 1.36
N VAL A 138 -12.32 2.22 0.22
CA VAL A 138 -11.40 3.27 -0.26
C VAL A 138 -12.15 4.56 -0.56
N ALA A 139 -13.35 4.50 -1.17
CA ALA A 139 -14.15 5.68 -1.47
C ALA A 139 -14.59 6.41 -0.18
N PHE A 140 -15.01 5.66 0.84
CA PHE A 140 -15.35 6.24 2.14
C PHE A 140 -14.15 6.90 2.83
N ASP A 141 -12.99 6.23 2.81
CA ASP A 141 -11.75 6.78 3.37
C ASP A 141 -11.31 8.05 2.63
N VAL A 142 -11.42 8.06 1.30
CA VAL A 142 -11.14 9.24 0.47
C VAL A 142 -12.11 10.38 0.79
N ALA A 143 -13.41 10.13 0.85
CA ALA A 143 -14.42 11.15 1.12
C ALA A 143 -14.21 11.81 2.50
N ARG A 144 -13.99 10.99 3.54
CA ARG A 144 -13.70 11.50 4.89
C ARG A 144 -12.36 12.25 4.94
N THR A 145 -11.36 11.78 4.20
CA THR A 145 -10.06 12.45 4.12
C THR A 145 -10.16 13.79 3.40
N ALA A 146 -10.88 13.85 2.27
CA ALA A 146 -11.14 15.09 1.55
C ALA A 146 -11.84 16.14 2.44
N ARG A 147 -12.83 15.71 3.23
CA ARG A 147 -13.50 16.58 4.20
C ARG A 147 -12.54 17.09 5.29
N ARG A 148 -11.64 16.25 5.79
CA ARG A 148 -10.58 16.66 6.76
C ARG A 148 -9.60 17.66 6.15
N LEU A 149 -9.34 17.55 4.86
CA LEU A 149 -8.55 18.50 4.06
C LEU A 149 -9.34 19.75 3.62
N ARG A 150 -10.51 19.99 4.23
CA ARG A 150 -11.38 21.17 4.06
C ARG A 150 -12.14 21.26 2.74
N GLY A 151 -12.34 20.12 2.06
CA GLY A 151 -13.24 20.03 0.91
C GLY A 151 -14.71 20.10 1.29
N GLU A 152 -15.53 20.58 0.36
CA GLU A 152 -16.99 20.40 0.33
C GLU A 152 -17.35 19.13 -0.43
#